data_AF-A0A432HVW3-F1
#
_entry.id   AF-A0A432HVW3-F1
#
_cell.length_a   1.000
_cell.length_b   1.000
_cell.length_c   1.000
_cell.angle_alpha   90.00
_cell.angle_beta   90.00
_cell.angle_gamma   90.00
#
_symmetry.space_group_name_H-M   'P 1'
#
loop_
_entity.id
_entity.type
_entity.pdbx_description
1 polymer ?
#
loop_
_entity_poly.entity_id
_entity_poly.type
_entity_poly.pdbx_seq_one_letter_code
_entity_poly.pdbx_strand_id
1 'polypeptide(L)'
;MNIEDGGTFALDNAYVRDGHVRSNGAWNVPSGATMSLVNGAAVYGQQATSASTATIRVDGGTLTVNDGTVYNVQQSGTAIHLENTAGSSLNNIVVQGAQTGIVVKNAAPSISGFTLTDNTVGIEINGGMTLPTIYRSTLLSGASRGWATYDMDISNLAA
;
A
#
# COMPACT_ATOMS: atom_id res chain seq x y z
N MET A 1 3.25 4.19 16.47
CA MET A 1 3.00 3.05 17.37
C MET A 1 3.73 1.85 16.79
N ASN A 2 4.28 0.97 17.64
CA ASN A 2 4.81 -0.32 17.20
C ASN A 2 3.83 -1.40 17.64
N ILE A 3 3.53 -2.33 16.73
CA ILE A 3 2.87 -3.58 17.11
C ILE A 3 3.98 -4.51 17.56
N GLU A 4 3.86 -5.06 18.76
CA GLU A 4 4.86 -5.99 19.29
C GLU A 4 4.83 -7.33 18.53
N ASP A 5 5.92 -8.09 18.58
CA ASP A 5 6.00 -9.42 17.97
C ASP A 5 4.89 -10.34 18.50
N GLY A 6 4.26 -11.09 17.59
CA GLY A 6 3.04 -11.87 17.84
C GLY A 6 1.79 -11.03 18.14
N GLY A 7 1.92 -9.71 18.25
CA GLY A 7 0.84 -8.77 18.54
C GLY A 7 -0.06 -8.54 17.33
N THR A 8 -1.32 -8.23 17.61
CA THR A 8 -2.29 -7.82 16.60
C THR A 8 -2.87 -6.47 16.95
N PHE A 9 -2.85 -5.54 15.99
CA PHE A 9 -3.61 -4.29 16.06
C PHE A 9 -4.74 -4.34 15.03
N ALA A 10 -5.97 -4.53 15.50
CA ALA A 10 -7.15 -4.67 14.67
C ALA A 10 -8.04 -3.42 14.76
N LEU A 11 -8.43 -2.91 13.60
CA LEU A 11 -9.35 -1.79 13.43
C LEU A 11 -10.57 -2.30 12.68
N ASP A 12 -11.74 -2.23 13.30
CA ASP A 12 -13.03 -2.61 12.72
C ASP A 12 -13.93 -1.37 12.71
N ASN A 13 -14.22 -0.84 11.52
CA ASN A 13 -14.95 0.41 11.31
C ASN A 13 -14.41 1.56 12.21
N ALA A 14 -13.11 1.57 12.42
CA ALA A 14 -12.43 2.49 13.34
C ALA A 14 -11.48 3.43 12.60
N TYR A 15 -11.26 4.60 13.17
CA TYR A 15 -10.42 5.64 12.60
C TYR A 15 -9.25 5.93 13.54
N VAL A 16 -8.02 5.84 13.02
CA VAL A 16 -6.82 6.22 13.76
C VAL A 16 -6.06 7.31 13.03
N ARG A 17 -5.49 8.23 13.81
CA ARG A 17 -4.76 9.40 13.32
C ARG A 17 -3.60 9.72 14.25
N ASP A 18 -2.79 10.69 13.86
CA ASP A 18 -1.73 11.27 14.70
C ASP A 18 -0.65 10.26 15.13
N GLY A 19 -0.46 9.21 14.32
CA GLY A 19 0.66 8.30 14.46
C GLY A 19 1.98 9.04 14.26
N HIS A 20 2.82 9.06 15.28
CA HIS A 20 4.16 9.62 15.18
C HIS A 20 5.08 8.64 14.46
N VAL A 21 5.85 9.13 13.48
CA VAL A 21 6.81 8.32 12.73
C VAL A 21 7.99 7.93 13.63
N ARG A 22 8.19 6.62 13.78
CA ARG A 22 9.36 6.01 14.42
C ARG A 22 9.85 4.89 13.53
N SER A 23 11.16 4.69 13.40
CA SER A 23 11.71 3.65 12.52
C SER A 23 11.10 3.67 11.11
N ASN A 24 10.93 4.88 10.55
CA ASN A 24 10.35 5.13 9.23
C ASN A 24 8.85 4.81 9.05
N GLY A 25 8.11 4.43 10.09
CA GLY A 25 6.66 4.23 10.01
C GLY A 25 5.88 4.93 11.13
N ALA A 26 4.72 5.50 10.82
CA ALA A 26 3.78 5.97 11.85
C ALA A 26 3.10 4.79 12.58
N TRP A 27 2.80 3.73 11.83
CA TRP A 27 2.33 2.44 12.33
C TRP A 27 3.26 1.34 11.80
N ASN A 28 4.11 0.80 12.68
CA ASN A 28 5.08 -0.24 12.31
C ASN A 28 4.50 -1.64 12.58
N VAL A 29 4.60 -2.50 11.57
CA VAL A 29 4.20 -3.90 11.61
C VAL A 29 5.46 -4.76 11.37
N PRO A 30 6.23 -5.06 12.44
CA PRO A 30 7.44 -5.87 12.32
C PRO A 30 7.11 -7.34 12.05
N SER A 31 8.15 -8.14 11.79
CA SER A 31 8.05 -9.60 11.70
C SER A 31 7.26 -10.19 12.86
N GLY A 32 6.37 -11.14 12.56
CA GLY A 32 5.49 -11.79 13.52
C GLY A 32 4.28 -10.96 13.99
N ALA A 33 4.25 -9.65 13.73
CA ALA A 33 3.11 -8.79 14.06
C ALA A 33 2.08 -8.72 12.91
N THR A 34 0.83 -8.42 13.28
CA THR A 34 -0.28 -8.20 12.32
C THR A 34 -1.01 -6.89 12.57
N MET A 35 -1.26 -6.14 11.50
CA MET A 35 -2.23 -5.04 11.49
C MET A 35 -3.43 -5.42 10.62
N SER A 36 -4.65 -5.20 11.10
CA SER A 36 -5.89 -5.50 10.37
C SER A 36 -6.79 -4.27 10.28
N LEU A 37 -7.27 -3.96 9.08
CA LEU A 37 -8.25 -2.91 8.80
C LEU A 37 -9.46 -3.55 8.13
N VAL A 38 -10.63 -3.49 8.76
CA VAL A 38 -11.86 -4.08 8.23
C VAL A 38 -13.05 -3.13 8.31
N ASN A 39 -14.06 -3.39 7.48
CA ASN A 39 -15.38 -2.76 7.53
C ASN A 39 -15.37 -1.23 7.51
N GLY A 40 -14.52 -0.63 6.66
CA GLY A 40 -14.39 0.82 6.51
C GLY A 40 -13.38 1.46 7.44
N ALA A 41 -12.55 0.69 8.14
CA ALA A 41 -11.48 1.22 8.98
C ALA A 41 -10.52 2.13 8.21
N ALA A 42 -10.04 3.18 8.86
CA ALA A 42 -9.18 4.18 8.23
C ALA A 42 -7.98 4.60 9.08
N VAL A 43 -6.85 4.82 8.41
CA VAL A 43 -5.59 5.25 9.00
C VAL A 43 -5.14 6.55 8.34
N TYR A 44 -4.97 7.59 9.15
CA TYR A 44 -4.53 8.93 8.73
C TYR A 44 -3.09 9.18 9.15
N GLY A 45 -2.19 9.31 8.18
CA GLY A 45 -0.81 9.71 8.35
C GLY A 45 -0.64 11.21 8.16
N GLN A 46 -0.14 11.89 9.19
CA GLN A 46 0.20 13.33 9.13
C GLN A 46 1.70 13.61 9.23
N GLN A 47 2.49 12.60 9.62
CA GLN A 47 3.89 12.74 10.00
C GLN A 47 4.84 12.00 9.05
N ALA A 48 4.33 11.22 8.10
CA ALA A 48 5.12 10.57 7.06
C ALA A 48 5.38 11.54 5.91
N THR A 49 6.32 12.47 6.13
CA THR A 49 6.57 13.65 5.27
C THR A 49 7.83 13.53 4.42
N SER A 50 8.37 12.33 4.25
CA SER A 50 9.45 12.06 3.30
C SER A 50 9.24 10.72 2.60
N ALA A 51 9.83 10.56 1.41
CA ALA A 51 9.79 9.32 0.64
C ALA A 51 10.33 8.08 1.41
N SER A 52 11.16 8.28 2.43
CA SER A 52 11.68 7.21 3.28
C SER A 52 10.76 6.85 4.46
N THR A 53 9.63 7.54 4.62
CA THR A 53 8.69 7.34 5.72
C THR A 53 7.32 6.92 5.22
N ALA A 54 6.60 6.10 6.00
CA ALA A 54 5.29 5.59 5.63
C ALA A 54 4.22 5.81 6.71
N THR A 55 2.96 5.93 6.30
CA THR A 55 1.84 5.91 7.25
C THR A 55 1.74 4.53 7.90
N ILE A 56 1.69 3.48 7.09
CA ILE A 56 1.83 2.09 7.56
C ILE A 56 3.12 1.52 6.97
N ARG A 57 4.03 1.05 7.83
CA ARG A 57 5.26 0.36 7.42
C ARG A 57 5.19 -1.09 7.90
N VAL A 58 5.15 -2.01 6.94
CA VAL A 58 5.30 -3.44 7.19
C VAL A 58 6.73 -3.84 6.85
N ASP A 59 7.40 -4.52 7.79
CA ASP A 59 8.75 -5.04 7.61
C ASP A 59 8.80 -6.45 8.21
N GLY A 60 8.58 -7.47 7.36
CA GLY A 60 8.45 -8.87 7.78
C GLY A 60 7.08 -9.26 8.33
N GLY A 61 6.27 -8.29 8.77
CA GLY A 61 4.94 -8.52 9.35
C GLY A 61 3.83 -8.76 8.32
N THR A 62 2.58 -8.68 8.79
CA THR A 62 1.39 -8.84 7.96
C THR A 62 0.43 -7.66 8.06
N LEU A 63 0.09 -7.04 6.93
CA LEU A 63 -1.04 -6.12 6.82
C LEU A 63 -2.20 -6.82 6.13
N THR A 64 -3.35 -6.88 6.80
CA THR A 64 -4.61 -7.36 6.21
C THR A 64 -5.60 -6.21 6.10
N VAL A 65 -6.08 -5.93 4.90
CA VAL A 65 -7.13 -4.94 4.66
C VAL A 65 -8.29 -5.59 3.93
N ASN A 66 -9.50 -5.38 4.44
CA ASN A 66 -10.74 -5.73 3.77
C ASN A 66 -11.75 -4.59 3.96
N ASP A 67 -11.91 -3.77 2.91
CA ASP A 67 -12.65 -2.50 2.97
C ASP A 67 -11.99 -1.51 3.96
N GLY A 68 -10.98 -0.78 3.49
CA GLY A 68 -10.26 0.17 4.35
C GLY A 68 -9.67 1.35 3.62
N THR A 69 -9.28 2.38 4.36
CA THR A 69 -8.68 3.61 3.81
C THR A 69 -7.35 3.91 4.46
N VAL A 70 -6.33 4.25 3.67
CA VAL A 70 -5.08 4.82 4.17
C VAL A 70 -4.85 6.16 3.48
N TYR A 71 -4.75 7.22 4.27
CA TYR A 71 -4.53 8.57 3.78
C TYR A 71 -3.22 9.10 4.34
N ASN A 72 -2.28 9.51 3.47
CA ASN A 72 -1.17 10.36 3.89
C ASN A 72 -1.58 11.80 3.53
N VAL A 73 -1.70 12.71 4.49
CA VAL A 73 -2.36 14.01 4.25
C VAL A 73 -1.44 15.07 3.62
N GLN A 74 -0.15 14.76 3.39
CA GLN A 74 0.89 15.75 3.08
C GLN A 74 1.56 15.58 1.70
N GLN A 75 1.16 14.59 0.89
CA GLN A 75 1.70 14.30 -0.46
C GLN A 75 3.24 14.21 -0.55
N SER A 76 3.89 13.85 0.55
CA SER A 76 5.36 13.92 0.70
C SER A 76 6.01 12.62 1.19
N GLY A 77 5.22 11.66 1.66
CA GLY A 77 5.72 10.32 2.02
C GLY A 77 4.83 9.21 1.49
N THR A 78 5.15 7.99 1.91
CA THR A 78 4.43 6.79 1.46
C THR A 78 3.17 6.58 2.30
N ALA A 79 2.06 6.15 1.69
CA ALA A 79 0.90 5.73 2.48
C ALA A 79 1.14 4.33 3.06
N ILE A 80 1.40 3.33 2.21
CA ILE A 80 1.66 1.96 2.65
C ILE A 80 3.00 1.47 2.11
N HIS A 81 3.91 1.07 2.98
CA HIS A 81 5.18 0.46 2.64
C HIS A 81 5.16 -1.01 3.05
N LEU A 82 5.19 -1.91 2.07
CA LEU A 82 5.21 -3.36 2.26
C LEU A 82 6.61 -3.88 1.96
N GLU A 83 7.36 -4.25 3.00
CA GLU A 83 8.71 -4.79 2.88
C GLU A 83 8.83 -6.17 3.54
N ASN A 84 9.54 -7.08 2.88
CA ASN A 84 9.81 -8.44 3.39
C ASN A 84 8.56 -9.23 3.82
N THR A 85 7.38 -8.90 3.28
CA THR A 85 6.11 -9.53 3.65
C THR A 85 5.64 -10.53 2.60
N ALA A 86 5.28 -11.73 3.06
CA ALA A 86 4.69 -12.77 2.23
C ALA A 86 3.18 -12.96 2.48
N GLY A 87 2.67 -12.45 3.60
CA GLY A 87 1.28 -12.68 4.05
C GLY A 87 0.34 -11.48 3.89
N SER A 88 0.86 -10.31 3.50
CA SER A 88 0.02 -9.10 3.41
C SER A 88 -1.02 -9.21 2.29
N SER A 89 -2.26 -8.85 2.60
CA SER A 89 -3.39 -8.85 1.68
C SER A 89 -4.18 -7.56 1.80
N LEU A 90 -4.38 -6.87 0.68
CA LEU A 90 -5.08 -5.60 0.61
C LEU A 90 -6.25 -5.78 -0.35
N ASN A 91 -7.46 -5.94 0.18
CA ASN A 91 -8.70 -6.05 -0.56
C ASN A 91 -9.59 -4.82 -0.34
N ASN A 92 -10.14 -4.26 -1.42
CA ASN A 92 -11.04 -3.11 -1.35
C ASN A 92 -10.46 -1.91 -0.60
N ILE A 93 -9.22 -1.55 -0.93
CA ILE A 93 -8.51 -0.47 -0.24
C ILE A 93 -8.57 0.85 -1.02
N VAL A 94 -8.81 1.94 -0.31
CA VAL A 94 -8.59 3.30 -0.82
C VAL A 94 -7.26 3.82 -0.27
N VAL A 95 -6.35 4.22 -1.16
CA VAL A 95 -5.08 4.85 -0.78
C VAL A 95 -4.98 6.22 -1.43
N GLN A 96 -4.73 7.24 -0.61
CA GLN A 96 -4.79 8.63 -1.08
C GLN A 96 -3.76 9.57 -0.46
N GLY A 97 -3.57 10.71 -1.16
CA GLY A 97 -2.82 11.89 -0.69
C GLY A 97 -1.33 11.70 -0.53
N ALA A 98 -0.77 10.57 -0.95
CA ALA A 98 0.63 10.23 -0.69
C ALA A 98 1.54 10.72 -1.82
N GLN A 99 2.83 10.85 -1.53
CA GLN A 99 3.80 10.91 -2.64
C GLN A 99 3.77 9.59 -3.40
N THR A 100 3.93 8.47 -2.68
CA THR A 100 3.73 7.12 -3.21
C THR A 100 2.61 6.43 -2.45
N GLY A 101 1.57 5.99 -3.15
CA GLY A 101 0.43 5.31 -2.53
C GLY A 101 0.87 4.01 -1.86
N ILE A 102 1.32 3.06 -2.66
CA ILE A 102 1.79 1.75 -2.17
C ILE A 102 3.20 1.50 -2.67
N VAL A 103 4.13 1.21 -1.76
CA VAL A 103 5.45 0.66 -2.07
C VAL A 103 5.45 -0.82 -1.74
N VAL A 104 5.93 -1.64 -2.67
CA VAL A 104 6.18 -3.07 -2.49
C VAL A 104 7.66 -3.33 -2.68
N LYS A 105 8.35 -3.80 -1.64
CA LYS A 105 9.80 -4.03 -1.65
C LYS A 105 10.16 -5.44 -1.16
N ASN A 106 10.78 -6.26 -2.00
CA ASN A 106 11.16 -7.65 -1.63
C ASN A 106 10.00 -8.43 -0.98
N ALA A 107 8.80 -8.27 -1.53
CA ALA A 107 7.55 -8.73 -0.95
C ALA A 107 6.64 -9.33 -2.03
N ALA A 108 5.66 -10.12 -1.61
CA ALA A 108 4.66 -10.73 -2.48
C ALA A 108 3.24 -10.57 -1.92
N PRO A 109 2.76 -9.33 -1.71
CA PRO A 109 1.41 -9.10 -1.23
C PRO A 109 0.35 -9.39 -2.30
N SER A 110 -0.85 -9.77 -1.87
CA SER A 110 -2.04 -9.73 -2.72
C SER A 110 -2.69 -8.35 -2.62
N ILE A 111 -2.86 -7.66 -3.74
CA ILE A 111 -3.49 -6.33 -3.78
C ILE A 111 -4.61 -6.37 -4.83
N SER A 112 -5.86 -6.23 -4.39
CA SER A 112 -7.06 -6.35 -5.22
C SER A 112 -8.12 -5.31 -4.81
N GLY A 113 -8.96 -4.90 -5.76
CA GLY A 113 -10.07 -3.97 -5.48
C GLY A 113 -9.61 -2.59 -5.01
N PHE A 114 -8.47 -2.08 -5.48
CA PHE A 114 -7.92 -0.83 -4.97
C PHE A 114 -8.44 0.41 -5.70
N THR A 115 -8.52 1.53 -4.98
CA THR A 115 -8.63 2.88 -5.52
C THR A 115 -7.41 3.68 -5.08
N LEU A 116 -6.63 4.19 -6.04
CA LEU A 116 -5.49 5.06 -5.78
C LEU A 116 -5.84 6.44 -6.32
N THR A 117 -5.99 7.42 -5.43
CA THR A 117 -6.39 8.78 -5.83
C THR A 117 -5.50 9.80 -5.17
N ASP A 118 -5.17 10.87 -5.90
CA ASP A 118 -4.36 11.98 -5.38
C ASP A 118 -3.00 11.51 -4.80
N ASN A 119 -2.39 10.50 -5.46
CA ASN A 119 -1.02 10.10 -5.18
C ASN A 119 -0.13 10.53 -6.36
N THR A 120 1.09 11.00 -6.09
CA THR A 120 2.05 11.33 -7.17
C THR A 120 2.47 10.06 -7.93
N VAL A 121 2.73 8.97 -7.21
CA VAL A 121 2.95 7.62 -7.72
C VAL A 121 1.90 6.70 -7.11
N GLY A 122 1.16 5.96 -7.92
CA GLY A 122 0.13 5.04 -7.43
C GLY A 122 0.73 3.85 -6.68
N ILE A 123 1.45 2.99 -7.41
CA ILE A 123 2.17 1.84 -6.87
C ILE A 123 3.61 1.86 -7.39
N GLU A 124 4.55 1.67 -6.49
CA GLU A 124 5.96 1.43 -6.78
C GLU A 124 6.32 0.00 -6.35
N ILE A 125 6.92 -0.79 -7.25
CA ILE A 125 7.30 -2.18 -6.98
C ILE A 125 8.79 -2.34 -7.24
N ASN A 126 9.53 -2.82 -6.24
CA ASN A 126 10.96 -3.09 -6.31
C ASN A 126 11.24 -4.49 -5.72
N GLY A 127 11.71 -5.44 -6.52
CA GLY A 127 11.96 -6.81 -6.05
C GLY A 127 10.70 -7.59 -5.70
N GLY A 128 9.57 -7.31 -6.38
CA GLY A 128 8.35 -8.12 -6.25
C GLY A 128 8.60 -9.55 -6.71
N MET A 129 8.31 -10.54 -5.86
CA MET A 129 8.58 -11.96 -6.19
C MET A 129 7.61 -12.55 -7.23
N THR A 130 6.58 -11.79 -7.61
CA THR A 130 5.61 -12.14 -8.65
C THR A 130 5.36 -10.94 -9.57
N LEU A 131 5.26 -11.18 -10.88
CA LEU A 131 4.96 -10.13 -11.85
C LEU A 131 3.54 -9.56 -11.61
N PRO A 132 3.35 -8.23 -11.71
CA PRO A 132 2.04 -7.63 -11.61
C PRO A 132 1.15 -8.08 -12.77
N THR A 133 -0.12 -8.40 -12.48
CA THR A 133 -1.14 -8.65 -13.52
C THR A 133 -1.97 -7.39 -13.70
N ILE A 134 -1.89 -6.77 -14.89
CA ILE A 134 -2.58 -5.51 -15.21
C ILE A 134 -3.73 -5.79 -16.18
N TYR A 135 -4.97 -5.53 -15.75
CA TYR A 135 -6.15 -5.59 -16.60
C TYR A 135 -6.57 -4.18 -17.01
N ARG A 136 -6.64 -3.92 -18.33
CA ARG A 136 -7.07 -2.63 -18.90
C ARG A 136 -8.32 -2.80 -19.77
N SER A 137 -9.33 -1.96 -19.56
CA SER A 137 -10.55 -1.97 -20.36
C SER A 137 -10.32 -1.25 -21.69
N THR A 138 -10.42 -1.97 -22.82
CA THR A 138 -10.35 -1.38 -24.17
C THR A 138 -11.50 -0.41 -24.44
N LEU A 139 -12.66 -0.66 -23.84
CA LEU A 139 -13.86 0.19 -23.97
C LEU A 139 -13.65 1.57 -23.31
N LEU A 140 -13.03 1.60 -22.12
CA LEU A 140 -12.78 2.85 -21.38
C LEU A 140 -11.53 3.59 -21.90
N SER A 141 -10.59 2.89 -22.54
CA SER A 141 -9.41 3.52 -23.14
C SER A 141 -9.66 4.08 -24.55
N GLY A 142 -10.91 4.05 -25.04
CA GLY A 142 -11.24 4.46 -26.41
C GLY A 142 -10.57 3.61 -27.50
N ALA A 143 -10.07 2.43 -27.13
CA ALA A 143 -9.36 1.55 -28.04
C ALA A 143 -10.34 0.61 -28.75
N SER A 144 -10.05 0.28 -30.01
CA SER A 144 -10.84 -0.70 -30.75
C SER A 144 -10.85 -2.04 -30.02
N ARG A 145 -12.00 -2.72 -30.01
CA ARG A 145 -12.16 -4.05 -29.40
C ARG A 145 -11.33 -5.05 -30.22
N GLY A 146 -10.28 -5.61 -29.62
CA GLY A 146 -9.38 -6.56 -30.27
C GLY A 146 -8.04 -6.70 -29.55
N TRP A 147 -7.09 -7.42 -30.17
CA TRP A 147 -5.71 -7.46 -29.70
C TRP A 147 -5.02 -6.14 -30.05
N ALA A 148 -4.76 -5.31 -29.05
CA ALA A 148 -3.95 -4.11 -29.18
C ALA A 148 -2.65 -4.33 -28.40
N THR A 149 -1.53 -4.36 -29.11
CA THR A 149 -0.19 -4.33 -28.50
C THR A 149 0.06 -2.92 -28.03
N TYR A 150 0.35 -2.77 -26.74
CA TYR A 150 0.78 -1.50 -26.16
C TYR A 150 2.21 -1.67 -25.69
N ASP A 151 3.08 -0.74 -26.06
CA ASP A 151 4.37 -0.59 -25.42
C ASP A 151 4.12 -0.04 -24.01
N MET A 152 4.15 -0.93 -23.03
CA MET A 152 4.28 -0.54 -21.63
C MET A 152 5.76 -0.60 -21.32
N ASP A 153 6.37 0.57 -21.19
CA ASP A 153 7.76 0.67 -20.76
C ASP A 153 7.86 0.25 -19.28
N ILE A 154 8.22 -1.01 -19.07
CA ILE A 154 8.55 -1.60 -17.78
C ILE A 154 10.06 -1.79 -17.61
N SER A 155 10.88 -1.22 -18.50
CA SER A 155 12.33 -1.40 -18.50
C SER A 155 12.99 -0.85 -17.23
N ASN A 156 12.36 0.14 -16.59
CA ASN A 156 12.77 0.69 -15.28
C ASN A 156 12.27 -0.14 -14.07
N LEU A 157 11.46 -1.18 -14.28
CA LEU A 157 10.92 -2.06 -13.23
C LEU A 157 11.63 -3.43 -13.16
N ALA A 158 12.53 -3.70 -14.10
CA ALA A 158 13.24 -4.99 -14.24
C ALA A 158 14.72 -4.91 -13.86
N ALA A 159 15.15 -3.88 -13.12
CA ALA A 159 16.53 -3.71 -12.67
C ALA A 159 16.80 -4.46 -11.36
#